data_AF-A0A958J033-F1
#
_entry.id   AF-A0A958J033-F1
#
_cell.length_a   1.000
_cell.length_b   1.000
_cell.length_c   1.000
_cell.angle_alpha   90.00
_cell.angle_beta   90.00
_cell.angle_gamma   90.00
#
_symmetry.space_group_name_H-M   'P 1'
#
loop_
_entity.id
_entity.type
_entity.pdbx_description
1 polymer ?
#
loop_
_entity_poly.entity_id
_entity_poly.type
_entity_poly.pdbx_seq_one_letter_code
_entity_poly.pdbx_strand_id
1 'polypeptide(L)'
;IWIAATCTWGKYDNPAIPSMAEEMVWAPEGGGIISLAASRPTFSFDNLFFVEDFVKNLFNNVDEKKHSRILGDAFNEALSGDTNDQKYHLFGDVALRLADPENVVRVETITSASSDTLKALSKVSLNAAITDSTGQILSNFNGKALIRVYDAVDSVFNTIINRRYIYQGGTIFKGVVSVTNGLIEDAGFIVPKSIKYKNTRTGRLSIYAWSDEGDAAGFENDLLFFGTASEVVDAEGPGIDFSFAEQPDFFDGDYVQQQSELVVELVDENGINLTGEVGHRIELIIDDNIRKDVTEFFVYDVNSFTSGKLRYALPTLSNGTHSLKISAWDNLNNYSESQLSFTTASASNLMLDRVINYPNPFSDETTFTFQYQSPNGIGEATIKIYTVYGRLIREIRDTARAGFNKIAWDGRDEDGDLVANGVYLYKVVVDDGEKTLEKIEKLAITR
;
A
#
# COMPACT_ATOMS: atom_id res chain seq x y z
N ILE A 1 -3.27 16.99 11.17
CA ILE A 1 -4.17 18.13 11.46
C ILE A 1 -5.25 18.19 10.38
N TRP A 2 -6.43 18.70 10.70
CA TRP A 2 -7.48 18.95 9.73
C TRP A 2 -7.77 20.44 9.62
N ILE A 3 -7.90 20.94 8.41
CA ILE A 3 -8.20 22.35 8.13
C ILE A 3 -9.50 22.39 7.33
N ALA A 4 -10.55 22.93 7.93
CA ALA A 4 -11.86 23.02 7.31
C ALA A 4 -12.31 24.47 7.23
N ALA A 5 -12.05 25.08 6.07
CA ALA A 5 -12.53 26.40 5.68
C ALA A 5 -14.03 26.38 5.29
N THR A 6 -14.89 25.90 6.20
CA THR A 6 -16.31 25.70 5.94
C THR A 6 -17.18 26.11 7.13
N CYS A 7 -18.44 26.43 6.85
CA CYS A 7 -19.37 26.97 7.82
C CYS A 7 -19.72 25.95 8.91
N THR A 8 -19.79 26.41 10.16
CA THR A 8 -20.40 25.69 11.31
C THR A 8 -19.84 24.29 11.61
N TRP A 9 -18.71 23.92 11.03
CA TRP A 9 -18.12 22.59 11.20
C TRP A 9 -17.55 22.37 12.62
N GLY A 10 -17.22 23.47 13.30
CA GLY A 10 -16.80 23.51 14.71
C GLY A 10 -17.83 24.20 15.60
N LYS A 11 -19.14 23.98 15.39
CA LYS A 11 -20.20 24.56 16.23
C LYS A 11 -20.30 23.86 17.59
N TYR A 12 -19.33 24.11 18.46
CA TYR A 12 -19.17 23.45 19.78
C TYR A 12 -20.16 23.88 20.85
N ASP A 13 -20.93 24.94 20.62
CA ASP A 13 -21.90 25.45 21.57
C ASP A 13 -23.30 24.85 21.39
N ASN A 14 -23.41 23.75 20.64
CA ASN A 14 -24.64 22.98 20.53
C ASN A 14 -24.67 21.86 21.59
N PRO A 15 -25.47 21.97 22.66
CA PRO A 15 -25.45 20.98 23.74
C PRO A 15 -26.07 19.63 23.36
N ALA A 16 -26.78 19.55 22.22
CA ALA A 16 -27.48 18.33 21.80
C ALA A 16 -26.65 17.45 20.85
N ILE A 17 -25.72 18.04 20.10
CA ILE A 17 -24.99 17.36 19.03
C ILE A 17 -23.57 17.94 18.98
N PRO A 18 -22.53 17.13 19.27
CA PRO A 18 -21.15 17.52 19.04
C PRO A 18 -20.91 17.94 17.59
N SER A 19 -20.04 18.92 17.39
CA SER A 19 -19.62 19.34 16.06
C SER A 19 -18.67 18.31 15.43
N MET A 20 -18.54 18.32 14.11
CA MET A 20 -17.62 17.41 13.41
C MET A 20 -16.17 17.62 13.88
N ALA A 21 -15.79 18.87 14.19
CA ALA A 21 -14.47 19.17 14.72
C ALA A 21 -14.22 18.53 16.10
N GLU A 22 -15.23 18.46 16.97
CA GLU A 22 -15.16 17.76 18.26
C GLU A 22 -15.09 16.24 18.06
N GLU A 23 -16.00 15.67 17.26
CA GLU A 23 -16.02 14.23 16.95
C GLU A 23 -14.68 13.74 16.38
N MET A 24 -14.04 14.53 15.51
CA MET A 24 -12.74 14.17 14.94
C MET A 24 -11.60 14.15 15.97
N VAL A 25 -11.62 15.04 16.97
CA VAL A 25 -10.59 15.09 18.00
C VAL A 25 -10.85 14.08 19.12
N TRP A 26 -12.13 13.72 19.33
CA TRP A 26 -12.54 12.74 20.33
C TRP A 26 -12.59 11.29 19.83
N ALA A 27 -12.48 11.08 18.51
CA ALA A 27 -12.51 9.74 17.91
C ALA A 27 -11.43 8.83 18.56
N PRO A 28 -11.83 7.70 19.18
CA PRO A 28 -10.91 6.84 19.93
C PRO A 28 -9.97 6.04 19.01
N GLU A 29 -10.41 5.74 17.79
CA GLU A 29 -9.67 4.96 16.79
C GLU A 29 -9.62 5.75 15.47
N GLY A 30 -8.69 6.69 15.36
CA GLY A 30 -8.51 7.55 14.19
C GLY A 30 -8.92 9.00 14.43
N GLY A 31 -9.20 9.74 13.35
CA GLY A 31 -9.63 11.15 13.44
C GLY A 31 -8.49 12.16 13.26
N GLY A 32 -8.42 13.16 14.14
CA GLY A 32 -7.52 14.30 14.00
C GLY A 32 -6.93 14.76 15.32
N ILE A 33 -5.61 14.90 15.39
CA ILE A 33 -4.93 15.47 16.57
C ILE A 33 -5.34 16.93 16.86
N ILE A 34 -5.66 17.68 15.79
CA ILE A 34 -6.19 19.05 15.81
C ILE A 34 -7.16 19.23 14.64
N SER A 35 -8.21 20.01 14.86
CA SER A 35 -9.09 20.53 13.82
C SER A 35 -9.14 22.07 13.84
N LEU A 36 -8.91 22.73 12.71
CA LEU A 36 -9.14 24.16 12.50
C LEU A 36 -10.50 24.33 11.80
N ALA A 37 -11.48 24.90 12.50
CA ALA A 37 -12.86 24.95 12.01
C ALA A 37 -13.62 26.19 12.49
N ALA A 38 -14.60 26.63 11.69
CA ALA A 38 -15.48 27.73 12.05
C ALA A 38 -16.69 27.27 12.87
N SER A 39 -17.02 27.99 13.93
CA SER A 39 -18.20 27.75 14.77
C SER A 39 -19.48 28.37 14.24
N ARG A 40 -19.37 29.22 13.20
CA ARG A 40 -20.46 30.01 12.61
C ARG A 40 -20.36 30.04 11.08
N PRO A 41 -21.38 30.55 10.39
CA PRO A 41 -21.28 30.81 8.95
C PRO A 41 -20.15 31.78 8.61
N THR A 42 -19.38 31.41 7.60
CA THR A 42 -18.20 32.12 7.08
C THR A 42 -18.31 32.32 5.58
N PHE A 43 -17.52 33.23 5.02
CA PHE A 43 -17.50 33.52 3.59
C PHE A 43 -16.33 32.85 2.89
N SER A 44 -16.58 32.27 1.72
CA SER A 44 -15.58 31.47 1.00
C SER A 44 -14.34 32.25 0.57
N PHE A 45 -14.49 33.55 0.27
CA PHE A 45 -13.36 34.39 -0.14
C PHE A 45 -12.44 34.70 1.03
N ASP A 46 -12.99 35.15 2.16
CA ASP A 46 -12.22 35.45 3.37
C ASP A 46 -11.58 34.18 3.96
N ASN A 47 -12.27 33.03 3.85
CA ASN A 47 -11.73 31.73 4.23
C ASN A 47 -10.44 31.35 3.47
N LEU A 48 -10.36 31.70 2.18
CA LEU A 48 -9.18 31.42 1.36
C LEU A 48 -7.97 32.16 1.92
N PHE A 49 -8.08 33.48 2.15
CA PHE A 49 -6.98 34.28 2.68
C PHE A 49 -6.57 33.83 4.07
N PHE A 50 -7.54 33.61 4.96
CA PHE A 50 -7.26 33.13 6.31
C PHE A 50 -6.49 31.81 6.31
N VAL A 51 -6.91 30.83 5.51
CA VAL A 51 -6.21 29.53 5.42
C VAL A 51 -4.85 29.66 4.75
N GLU A 52 -4.72 30.46 3.70
CA GLU A 52 -3.42 30.71 3.07
C GLU A 52 -2.44 31.34 4.07
N ASP A 53 -2.87 32.33 4.84
CA ASP A 53 -2.04 33.02 5.81
C ASP A 53 -1.73 32.13 7.01
N PHE A 54 -2.67 31.29 7.46
CA PHE A 54 -2.40 30.24 8.44
C PHE A 54 -1.31 29.28 7.97
N VAL A 55 -1.41 28.74 6.75
CA VAL A 55 -0.42 27.80 6.21
C VAL A 55 0.94 28.49 6.01
N LYS A 56 0.97 29.72 5.49
CA LYS A 56 2.21 30.51 5.37
C LYS A 56 2.87 30.70 6.73
N ASN A 57 2.12 31.13 7.73
CA ASN A 57 2.65 31.35 9.08
C ASN A 57 3.09 30.05 9.75
N LEU A 58 2.37 28.95 9.52
CA LEU A 58 2.73 27.63 10.04
C LEU A 58 4.12 27.19 9.59
N PHE A 59 4.49 27.42 8.33
CA PHE A 59 5.80 27.04 7.78
C PHE A 59 6.80 28.20 7.71
N ASN A 60 6.47 29.37 8.26
CA ASN A 60 7.38 30.52 8.35
C ASN A 60 8.02 30.58 9.74
N ASN A 61 8.91 29.63 10.06
CA ASN A 61 9.64 29.62 11.33
C ASN A 61 11.10 30.05 11.13
N VAL A 62 11.61 30.88 12.06
CA VAL A 62 12.99 31.38 12.06
C VAL A 62 13.97 30.43 12.73
N ASP A 63 13.48 29.41 13.43
CA ASP A 63 14.28 28.34 14.02
C ASP A 63 14.59 27.29 12.96
N GLU A 64 15.85 27.25 12.48
CA GLU A 64 16.31 26.31 11.44
C GLU A 64 16.15 24.83 11.84
N LYS A 65 15.98 24.52 13.13
CA LYS A 65 15.75 23.15 13.64
C LYS A 65 14.28 22.78 13.78
N LYS A 66 13.35 23.72 13.53
CA LYS A 66 11.91 23.51 13.67
C LYS A 66 11.20 24.14 12.48
N HIS A 67 10.95 23.35 11.45
CA HIS A 67 10.39 23.86 10.20
C HIS A 67 8.98 24.47 10.36
N SER A 68 8.15 23.94 11.26
CA SER A 68 6.82 24.46 11.59
C SER A 68 6.79 25.22 12.90
N ARG A 69 5.92 26.23 12.98
CA ARG A 69 5.56 26.92 14.24
C ARG A 69 4.64 26.04 15.10
N ILE A 70 4.47 26.45 16.36
CA ILE A 70 3.35 25.98 17.17
C ILE A 70 2.06 26.39 16.46
N LEU A 71 1.08 25.49 16.41
CA LEU A 71 -0.16 25.70 15.65
C LEU A 71 -0.96 26.89 16.18
N GLY A 72 -1.00 27.10 17.50
CA GLY A 72 -1.60 28.28 18.11
C GLY A 72 -0.94 29.60 17.70
N ASP A 73 0.39 29.63 17.58
CA ASP A 73 1.12 30.82 17.11
C ASP A 73 0.81 31.11 15.65
N ALA A 74 0.86 30.07 14.79
CA ALA A 74 0.52 30.19 13.38
C ALA A 74 -0.93 30.67 13.16
N PHE A 75 -1.85 30.19 13.99
CA PHE A 75 -3.24 30.63 14.01
C PHE A 75 -3.37 32.09 14.40
N ASN A 76 -2.75 32.50 15.51
CA ASN A 76 -2.79 33.89 15.97
C ASN A 76 -2.22 34.88 14.94
N GLU A 77 -1.11 34.54 14.28
CA GLU A 77 -0.50 35.35 13.23
C GLU A 77 -1.36 35.45 11.95
N ALA A 78 -2.26 34.48 11.73
CA ALA A 78 -3.18 34.48 10.59
C ALA A 78 -4.46 35.29 10.83
N LEU A 79 -4.74 35.68 12.08
CA LEU A 79 -5.92 36.50 12.40
C LEU A 79 -5.71 37.94 11.92
N SER A 80 -6.57 38.37 11.01
CA SER A 80 -6.68 39.76 10.56
C SER A 80 -7.55 40.62 11.48
N GLY A 81 -8.36 39.96 12.34
CA GLY A 81 -9.30 40.59 13.25
C GLY A 81 -10.65 40.92 12.60
N ASP A 82 -10.91 40.40 11.40
CA ASP A 82 -12.18 40.56 10.71
C ASP A 82 -13.30 39.71 11.35
N THR A 83 -14.56 39.94 10.99
CA THR A 83 -15.68 39.17 11.56
C THR A 83 -15.68 37.70 11.08
N ASN A 84 -14.94 37.36 10.03
CA ASN A 84 -14.90 36.03 9.47
C ASN A 84 -13.92 35.11 10.24
N ASP A 85 -12.70 35.56 10.47
CA ASP A 85 -11.64 34.84 11.16
C ASP A 85 -11.92 34.66 12.67
N GLN A 86 -12.63 35.61 13.31
CA GLN A 86 -13.08 35.51 14.70
C GLN A 86 -13.97 34.29 15.00
N LYS A 87 -14.51 33.66 13.95
CA LYS A 87 -15.36 32.47 14.07
C LYS A 87 -14.55 31.17 14.01
N TYR A 88 -13.28 31.22 13.63
CA TYR A 88 -12.41 30.05 13.56
C TYR A 88 -11.80 29.72 14.93
N HIS A 89 -11.69 28.44 15.19
CA HIS A 89 -11.18 27.89 16.45
C HIS A 89 -10.27 26.71 16.13
N LEU A 90 -9.23 26.54 16.94
CA LEU A 90 -8.44 25.32 16.99
C LEU A 90 -9.05 24.38 18.06
N PHE A 91 -9.43 23.18 17.65
CA PHE A 91 -9.89 22.11 18.52
C PHE A 91 -8.73 21.13 18.71
N GLY A 92 -8.32 20.89 19.96
CA GLY A 92 -7.15 20.07 20.30
C GLY A 92 -6.09 20.85 21.07
N ASP A 93 -4.88 20.31 21.15
CA ASP A 93 -3.76 20.96 21.86
C ASP A 93 -3.07 22.03 21.00
N VAL A 94 -3.40 23.30 21.24
CA VAL A 94 -2.86 24.44 20.48
C VAL A 94 -1.34 24.62 20.62
N ALA A 95 -0.70 23.99 21.61
CA ALA A 95 0.75 24.05 21.80
C ALA A 95 1.52 23.04 20.93
N LEU A 96 0.82 22.18 20.18
CA LEU A 96 1.43 21.20 19.28
C LEU A 96 2.19 21.88 18.13
N ARG A 97 3.26 21.21 17.72
CA ARG A 97 3.96 21.41 16.44
C ARG A 97 3.69 20.24 15.52
N LEU A 98 3.94 20.43 14.22
CA LEU A 98 3.96 19.29 13.31
C LEU A 98 5.16 18.40 13.64
N ALA A 99 5.03 17.11 13.34
CA ALA A 99 6.19 16.21 13.31
C ALA A 99 7.00 16.55 12.05
N ASP A 100 7.76 17.63 12.13
CA ASP A 100 8.66 18.05 11.05
C ASP A 100 9.84 17.07 10.97
N PRO A 101 10.29 16.72 9.76
CA PRO A 101 11.50 15.93 9.59
C PRO A 101 12.70 16.64 10.22
N GLU A 102 13.54 15.89 10.94
CA GLU A 102 14.68 16.45 11.67
C GLU A 102 15.85 16.83 10.73
N ASN A 103 15.95 16.13 9.60
CA ASN A 103 17.04 16.27 8.64
C ASN A 103 16.54 16.58 7.22
N VAL A 104 17.47 16.90 6.33
CA VAL A 104 17.17 17.32 4.96
C VAL A 104 17.61 16.23 3.98
N VAL A 105 16.76 15.90 3.02
CA VAL A 105 17.17 15.15 1.82
C VAL A 105 17.58 16.17 0.76
N ARG A 106 18.87 16.20 0.41
CA ARG A 106 19.41 17.04 -0.65
C ARG A 106 19.53 16.25 -1.93
N VAL A 107 18.71 16.58 -2.93
CA VAL A 107 18.85 16.02 -4.28
C VAL A 107 20.14 16.54 -4.90
N GLU A 108 21.03 15.63 -5.32
CA GLU A 108 22.32 15.99 -5.91
C GLU A 108 22.26 16.01 -7.43
N THR A 109 21.72 14.95 -8.02
CA THR A 109 21.60 14.83 -9.47
C THR A 109 20.34 14.09 -9.86
N ILE A 110 19.66 14.58 -10.90
CA ILE A 110 18.62 13.86 -11.62
C ILE A 110 19.11 13.79 -13.06
N THR A 111 19.51 12.60 -13.50
CA THR A 111 20.06 12.39 -14.84
C THR A 111 19.11 11.56 -15.68
N SER A 112 18.97 11.92 -16.95
CA SER A 112 18.24 11.14 -17.96
C SER A 112 19.01 11.18 -19.29
N ALA A 113 18.46 10.59 -20.34
CA ALA A 113 19.02 10.69 -21.70
C ALA A 113 19.23 12.15 -22.16
N SER A 114 18.51 13.12 -21.58
CA SER A 114 18.82 14.55 -21.68
C SER A 114 19.17 15.13 -20.31
N SER A 115 20.16 16.03 -20.27
CA SER A 115 20.67 16.61 -19.02
C SER A 115 19.69 17.53 -18.28
N ASP A 116 18.69 18.08 -18.98
CA ASP A 116 17.81 19.14 -18.46
C ASP A 116 16.32 18.88 -18.72
N THR A 117 15.98 17.71 -19.27
CA THR A 117 14.60 17.38 -19.65
C THR A 117 14.36 15.90 -19.42
N LEU A 118 13.30 15.57 -18.71
CA LEU A 118 12.85 14.21 -18.50
C LEU A 118 11.90 13.85 -19.65
N LYS A 119 12.38 13.03 -20.58
CA LYS A 119 11.62 12.61 -21.76
C LYS A 119 10.81 11.36 -21.43
N ALA A 120 9.61 11.25 -21.98
CA ALA A 120 8.85 10.02 -21.92
C ALA A 120 9.69 8.84 -22.45
N LEU A 121 9.52 7.65 -21.86
CA LEU A 121 10.26 6.42 -22.17
C LEU A 121 11.76 6.44 -21.82
N SER A 122 12.27 7.51 -21.19
CA SER A 122 13.65 7.53 -20.72
C SER A 122 13.76 6.95 -19.31
N LYS A 123 14.86 6.22 -19.07
CA LYS A 123 15.29 5.89 -17.71
C LYS A 123 15.93 7.12 -17.06
N VAL A 124 15.49 7.40 -15.85
CA VAL A 124 16.01 8.45 -14.97
C VAL A 124 16.82 7.78 -13.86
N SER A 125 17.91 8.42 -13.45
CA SER A 125 18.73 8.06 -12.29
C SER A 125 18.81 9.26 -11.35
N LEU A 126 18.44 9.04 -10.10
CA LEU A 126 18.43 10.02 -9.02
C LEU A 126 19.51 9.68 -7.98
N ASN A 127 20.32 10.67 -7.63
CA ASN A 127 21.21 10.63 -6.46
C ASN A 127 20.83 11.72 -5.47
N ALA A 128 20.82 11.39 -4.19
CA ALA A 128 20.53 12.32 -3.11
C ALA A 128 21.33 11.96 -1.84
N ALA A 129 21.51 12.93 -0.95
CA ALA A 129 22.17 12.74 0.32
C ALA A 129 21.28 13.22 1.49
N ILE A 130 21.34 12.51 2.61
CA ILE A 130 20.74 12.93 3.87
C ILE A 130 21.75 13.82 4.59
N THR A 131 21.34 15.04 4.90
CA THR A 131 22.19 16.05 5.54
C THR A 131 21.54 16.65 6.77
N ASP A 132 22.36 17.11 7.71
CA ASP A 132 21.88 17.97 8.78
C ASP A 132 21.51 19.38 8.26
N SER A 133 21.08 20.27 9.17
CA SER A 133 20.72 21.65 8.83
C SER A 133 21.89 22.49 8.28
N THR A 134 23.14 22.05 8.46
CA THR A 134 24.35 22.72 7.96
C THR A 134 24.78 22.22 6.57
N GLY A 135 24.13 21.16 6.08
CA GLY A 135 24.47 20.49 4.82
C GLY A 135 25.55 19.41 4.96
N GLN A 136 25.93 19.02 6.19
CA GLN A 136 26.84 17.91 6.40
C GLN A 136 26.12 16.57 6.21
N ILE A 137 26.69 15.67 5.42
CA ILE A 137 26.14 14.32 5.18
C ILE A 137 26.13 13.52 6.49
N LEU A 138 24.99 12.92 6.79
CA LEU A 138 24.79 12.06 7.95
C LEU A 138 25.20 10.61 7.62
N SER A 139 26.51 10.33 7.70
CA SER A 139 27.06 9.02 7.34
C SER A 139 26.62 7.85 8.23
N ASN A 140 25.99 8.12 9.37
CA ASN A 140 25.37 7.12 10.23
C ASN A 140 23.93 6.78 9.86
N PHE A 141 23.30 7.54 8.96
CA PHE A 141 21.91 7.32 8.55
C PHE A 141 21.82 6.10 7.61
N ASN A 142 21.28 4.98 8.10
CA ASN A 142 21.11 3.75 7.33
C ASN A 142 19.66 3.28 7.42
N GLY A 143 18.92 3.41 6.32
CA GLY A 143 17.47 3.22 6.35
C GLY A 143 16.87 3.14 4.96
N LYS A 144 15.69 3.73 4.81
CA LYS A 144 14.94 3.72 3.56
C LYS A 144 14.43 5.12 3.23
N ALA A 145 14.11 5.35 1.96
CA ALA A 145 13.43 6.55 1.51
C ALA A 145 12.30 6.22 0.55
N LEU A 146 11.16 6.88 0.72
CA LEU A 146 10.04 6.86 -0.20
C LEU A 146 10.22 8.01 -1.17
N ILE A 147 10.40 7.68 -2.44
CA ILE A 147 10.45 8.64 -3.54
C ILE A 147 9.08 8.70 -4.18
N ARG A 148 8.58 9.92 -4.42
CA ARG A 148 7.38 10.17 -5.21
C ARG A 148 7.66 11.26 -6.24
N VAL A 149 7.40 10.93 -7.51
CA VAL A 149 7.54 11.85 -8.63
C VAL A 149 6.17 12.13 -9.20
N TYR A 150 5.88 13.39 -9.45
CA TYR A 150 4.63 13.91 -9.98
C TYR A 150 4.90 14.55 -11.33
N ASP A 151 4.00 14.28 -12.26
CA ASP A 151 3.94 14.93 -13.57
C ASP A 151 3.75 16.46 -13.43
N ALA A 152 3.90 17.17 -14.54
CA ALA A 152 3.69 18.61 -14.62
C ALA A 152 2.29 19.01 -14.10
N VAL A 153 2.22 20.10 -13.35
CA VAL A 153 0.95 20.62 -12.82
C VAL A 153 -0.02 20.91 -13.95
N ASP A 154 -1.31 20.78 -13.66
CA ASP A 154 -2.36 21.07 -14.60
C ASP A 154 -3.42 21.98 -14.01
N SER A 155 -4.33 22.45 -14.85
CA SER A 155 -5.35 23.38 -14.40
C SER A 155 -6.66 23.22 -15.15
N VAL A 156 -7.76 23.34 -14.41
CA VAL A 156 -9.11 23.44 -14.96
C VAL A 156 -9.63 24.84 -14.71
N PHE A 157 -10.22 25.45 -15.73
CA PHE A 157 -10.88 26.73 -15.61
C PHE A 157 -12.37 26.55 -15.38
N ASN A 158 -12.86 27.00 -14.22
CA ASN A 158 -14.27 27.02 -13.91
C ASN A 158 -14.90 28.34 -14.40
N THR A 159 -15.77 28.23 -15.40
CA THR A 159 -16.45 29.37 -16.03
C THR A 159 -17.56 29.99 -15.16
N ILE A 160 -18.14 29.22 -14.23
CA ILE A 160 -19.24 29.68 -13.35
C ILE A 160 -18.70 30.67 -12.32
N ILE A 161 -17.56 30.35 -11.69
CA ILE A 161 -16.95 31.21 -10.66
C ILE A 161 -15.78 32.05 -11.20
N ASN A 162 -15.46 31.95 -12.49
CA ASN A 162 -14.36 32.66 -13.15
C ASN A 162 -13.02 32.46 -12.40
N ARG A 163 -12.66 31.20 -12.14
CA ARG A 163 -11.45 30.82 -11.41
C ARG A 163 -10.73 29.65 -12.08
N ARG A 164 -9.41 29.70 -12.05
CA ARG A 164 -8.53 28.60 -12.45
C ARG A 164 -8.16 27.79 -11.20
N TYR A 165 -8.48 26.51 -11.20
CA TYR A 165 -8.03 25.56 -10.20
C TYR A 165 -6.78 24.86 -10.73
N ILE A 166 -5.66 25.02 -10.03
CA ILE A 166 -4.38 24.38 -10.37
C ILE A 166 -4.24 23.17 -9.45
N TYR A 167 -3.87 22.03 -10.03
CA TYR A 167 -3.67 20.79 -9.29
C TYR A 167 -2.35 20.14 -9.71
N GLN A 168 -1.74 19.39 -8.79
CA GLN A 168 -0.54 18.62 -9.05
C GLN A 168 -0.81 17.58 -10.15
N GLY A 169 0.16 17.34 -11.02
CA GLY A 169 0.09 16.24 -11.98
C GLY A 169 0.01 14.88 -11.29
N GLY A 170 -0.42 13.86 -12.05
CA GLY A 170 -0.50 12.48 -11.54
C GLY A 170 0.86 11.97 -11.07
N THR A 171 0.84 10.96 -10.20
CA THR A 171 2.06 10.29 -9.76
C THR A 171 2.66 9.54 -10.95
N ILE A 172 3.93 9.73 -11.29
CA ILE A 172 4.58 8.98 -12.37
C ILE A 172 5.50 7.88 -11.83
N PHE A 173 5.95 8.03 -10.59
CA PHE A 173 6.74 7.03 -9.89
C PHE A 173 6.50 7.15 -8.38
N LYS A 174 6.40 6.02 -7.69
CA LYS A 174 6.30 5.94 -6.24
C LYS A 174 6.94 4.64 -5.75
N GLY A 175 8.13 4.74 -5.17
CA GLY A 175 8.93 3.57 -4.81
C GLY A 175 9.79 3.80 -3.59
N VAL A 176 10.19 2.71 -2.94
CA VAL A 176 11.10 2.74 -1.80
C VAL A 176 12.52 2.48 -2.28
N VAL A 177 13.50 3.19 -1.73
CA VAL A 177 14.93 2.98 -1.99
C VAL A 177 15.69 2.85 -0.68
N SER A 178 16.86 2.23 -0.74
CA SER A 178 17.77 2.10 0.40
C SER A 178 18.58 3.37 0.58
N VAL A 179 18.80 3.76 1.84
CA VAL A 179 19.73 4.83 2.22
C VAL A 179 20.90 4.16 2.92
N THR A 180 22.11 4.32 2.39
CA THR A 180 23.32 3.72 2.95
C THR A 180 24.35 4.80 3.22
N ASN A 181 24.85 4.89 4.46
CA ASN A 181 25.76 5.94 4.90
C ASN A 181 25.29 7.36 4.54
N GLY A 182 23.99 7.63 4.69
CA GLY A 182 23.38 8.91 4.34
C GLY A 182 23.27 9.17 2.83
N LEU A 183 23.47 8.17 1.96
CA LEU A 183 23.40 8.32 0.52
C LEU A 183 22.27 7.49 -0.09
N ILE A 184 21.58 8.08 -1.07
CA ILE A 184 20.68 7.43 -2.01
C ILE A 184 21.39 7.44 -3.36
N GLU A 185 21.76 6.27 -3.85
CA GLU A 185 22.54 6.11 -5.08
C GLU A 185 21.71 5.40 -6.16
N ASP A 186 21.76 5.94 -7.39
CA ASP A 186 21.15 5.39 -8.61
C ASP A 186 19.68 4.94 -8.44
N ALA A 187 18.88 5.74 -7.74
CA ALA A 187 17.45 5.51 -7.61
C ALA A 187 16.78 5.70 -8.98
N GLY A 188 16.48 4.59 -9.65
CA GLY A 188 16.01 4.58 -11.04
C GLY A 188 14.49 4.58 -11.18
N PHE A 189 13.97 5.23 -12.24
CA PHE A 189 12.59 5.04 -12.71
C PHE A 189 12.46 5.30 -14.22
N ILE A 190 11.40 4.79 -14.85
CA ILE A 190 11.07 5.09 -16.25
C ILE A 190 10.02 6.21 -16.28
N VAL A 191 10.21 7.22 -17.14
CA VAL A 191 9.19 8.25 -17.38
C VAL A 191 8.06 7.65 -18.22
N PRO A 192 6.80 7.61 -17.75
CA PRO A 192 5.70 7.01 -18.50
C PRO A 192 5.44 7.69 -19.86
N LYS A 193 4.97 6.95 -20.86
CA LYS A 193 4.53 7.48 -22.17
C LYS A 193 3.39 8.50 -22.03
N SER A 194 2.57 8.32 -20.99
CA SER A 194 1.35 9.09 -20.71
C SER A 194 1.57 10.35 -19.86
N ILE A 195 2.81 10.83 -19.69
CA ILE A 195 3.06 12.14 -19.09
C ILE A 195 2.38 13.27 -19.86
N LYS A 196 2.13 14.39 -19.17
CA LYS A 196 1.73 15.65 -19.81
C LYS A 196 2.96 16.32 -20.41
N TYR A 197 3.00 16.35 -21.74
CA TYR A 197 4.04 17.04 -22.52
C TYR A 197 3.92 18.56 -22.38
N LYS A 198 4.46 19.13 -21.30
CA LYS A 198 4.43 20.57 -21.02
C LYS A 198 5.82 21.17 -21.09
N ASN A 199 5.95 22.28 -21.82
CA ASN A 199 7.20 23.06 -21.88
C ASN A 199 7.35 24.02 -20.68
N THR A 200 6.92 23.59 -19.49
CA THR A 200 6.97 24.36 -18.23
C THR A 200 7.49 23.49 -17.10
N ARG A 201 8.43 24.03 -16.32
CA ARG A 201 9.04 23.37 -15.16
C ARG A 201 8.09 23.42 -13.97
N THR A 202 7.33 22.36 -13.80
CA THR A 202 6.30 22.26 -12.77
C THR A 202 6.12 20.83 -12.25
N GLY A 203 6.90 19.90 -12.79
CA GLY A 203 6.95 18.54 -12.26
C GLY A 203 7.64 18.54 -10.90
N ARG A 204 7.23 17.64 -10.01
CA ARG A 204 7.71 17.62 -8.64
C ARG A 204 8.29 16.27 -8.27
N LEU A 205 9.42 16.25 -7.59
CA LEU A 205 9.96 15.11 -6.87
C LEU A 205 9.83 15.40 -5.37
N SER A 206 9.48 14.39 -4.58
CA SER A 206 9.47 14.48 -3.12
C SER A 206 10.04 13.19 -2.54
N ILE A 207 10.89 13.34 -1.54
CA ILE A 207 11.60 12.24 -0.88
C ILE A 207 11.39 12.37 0.62
N TYR A 208 10.96 11.28 1.25
CA TYR A 208 10.89 11.15 2.69
C TYR A 208 11.73 9.95 3.12
N ALA A 209 12.77 10.18 3.91
CA ALA A 209 13.69 9.15 4.40
C ALA A 209 13.47 8.90 5.89
N TRP A 210 13.69 7.66 6.31
CA TRP A 210 13.61 7.25 7.71
C TRP A 210 14.63 6.16 8.03
N SER A 211 15.16 6.22 9.25
CA SER A 211 16.02 5.21 9.87
C SER A 211 15.81 5.19 11.39
N ASP A 212 16.60 4.38 12.11
CA ASP A 212 16.58 4.37 13.58
C ASP A 212 17.18 5.66 14.19
N GLU A 213 17.94 6.41 13.40
CA GLU A 213 18.62 7.66 13.76
C GLU A 213 17.74 8.90 13.56
N GLY A 214 16.59 8.77 12.90
CA GLY A 214 15.64 9.86 12.64
C GLY A 214 15.06 9.80 11.25
N ASP A 215 14.48 10.92 10.83
CA ASP A 215 13.87 11.09 9.51
C ASP A 215 14.47 12.29 8.76
N ALA A 216 14.16 12.35 7.47
CA ALA A 216 14.54 13.46 6.62
C ALA A 216 13.54 13.68 5.50
N ALA A 217 13.41 14.91 5.01
CA ALA A 217 12.63 15.17 3.80
C ALA A 217 13.31 16.15 2.85
N GLY A 218 12.95 16.04 1.57
CA GLY A 218 13.41 16.94 0.53
C GLY A 218 12.51 16.88 -0.71
N PHE A 219 12.66 17.85 -1.59
CA PHE A 219 11.86 17.93 -2.81
C PHE A 219 12.60 18.70 -3.91
N GLU A 220 12.12 18.56 -5.15
CA GLU A 220 12.49 19.37 -6.31
C GLU A 220 11.19 19.74 -7.03
N ASN A 221 11.00 21.00 -7.43
CA ASN A 221 9.73 21.50 -8.01
C ASN A 221 9.87 21.94 -9.48
N ASP A 222 11.08 21.95 -10.03
CA ASP A 222 11.37 22.51 -11.36
C ASP A 222 11.69 21.43 -12.42
N LEU A 223 11.08 20.25 -12.28
CA LEU A 223 11.24 19.18 -13.28
C LEU A 223 10.51 19.54 -14.58
N LEU A 224 11.20 19.32 -15.71
CA LEU A 224 10.68 19.54 -17.05
C LEU A 224 10.36 18.20 -17.72
N PHE A 225 9.07 17.95 -17.97
CA PHE A 225 8.57 16.76 -18.69
C PHE A 225 8.19 17.12 -20.12
N PHE A 226 9.09 16.88 -21.07
CA PHE A 226 8.87 17.25 -22.47
C PHE A 226 9.61 16.35 -23.47
N GLY A 227 8.93 16.02 -24.56
CA GLY A 227 9.44 15.12 -25.60
C GLY A 227 9.48 13.66 -25.20
N THR A 228 9.87 12.81 -26.15
CA THR A 228 9.92 11.35 -26.03
C THR A 228 11.32 10.87 -26.41
N ALA A 229 11.87 9.92 -25.67
CA ALA A 229 13.10 9.22 -26.04
C ALA A 229 12.86 8.29 -27.24
N SER A 230 13.91 7.64 -27.76
CA SER A 230 13.73 6.60 -28.78
C SER A 230 12.82 5.50 -28.25
N GLU A 231 11.84 5.09 -29.05
CA GLU A 231 10.89 4.06 -28.63
C GLU A 231 11.61 2.72 -28.42
N VAL A 232 11.38 2.14 -27.25
CA VAL A 232 11.64 0.74 -26.96
C VAL A 232 10.44 -0.05 -27.50
N VAL A 233 10.69 -1.17 -28.17
CA VAL A 233 9.62 -2.05 -28.65
C VAL A 233 9.29 -3.03 -27.53
N ASP A 234 8.12 -2.86 -26.94
CA ASP A 234 7.48 -3.78 -26.01
C ASP A 234 6.00 -3.85 -26.35
N ALA A 235 5.43 -5.04 -26.25
CA ALA A 235 4.01 -5.30 -26.52
C ALA A 235 3.34 -6.12 -25.41
N GLU A 236 4.10 -6.56 -24.41
CA GLU A 236 3.57 -7.32 -23.28
C GLU A 236 3.16 -6.33 -22.19
N GLY A 237 2.00 -6.55 -21.57
CA GLY A 237 1.58 -5.77 -20.42
C GLY A 237 2.13 -6.35 -19.12
N PRO A 238 1.86 -5.70 -17.97
CA PRO A 238 2.34 -6.17 -16.68
C PRO A 238 1.91 -7.60 -16.34
N GLY A 239 2.81 -8.37 -15.74
CA GLY A 239 2.45 -9.57 -15.00
C GLY A 239 1.65 -9.20 -13.75
N ILE A 240 0.59 -9.96 -13.45
CA ILE A 240 -0.34 -9.71 -12.33
C ILE A 240 -0.46 -10.98 -11.51
N ASP A 241 -0.03 -10.94 -10.25
CA ASP A 241 -0.20 -12.02 -9.29
C ASP A 241 -0.95 -11.55 -8.04
N PHE A 242 -1.76 -12.44 -7.47
CA PHE A 242 -2.69 -12.10 -6.39
C PHE A 242 -2.41 -12.92 -5.14
N SER A 243 -2.49 -12.25 -4.01
CA SER A 243 -2.49 -12.88 -2.69
C SER A 243 -3.31 -12.06 -1.70
N PHE A 244 -3.38 -12.54 -0.46
CA PHE A 244 -3.95 -11.78 0.65
C PHE A 244 -2.87 -11.60 1.71
N ALA A 245 -2.91 -10.51 2.48
CA ALA A 245 -1.89 -10.23 3.48
C ALA A 245 -1.77 -11.36 4.52
N GLU A 246 -2.90 -12.00 4.83
CA GLU A 246 -3.01 -13.13 5.75
C GLU A 246 -2.68 -14.48 5.09
N GLN A 247 -2.68 -14.54 3.74
CA GLN A 247 -2.43 -15.76 2.96
C GLN A 247 -1.55 -15.45 1.72
N PRO A 248 -0.22 -15.41 1.88
CA PRO A 248 0.71 -15.18 0.75
C PRO A 248 0.74 -16.32 -0.28
N ASP A 249 0.53 -17.57 0.14
CA ASP A 249 0.48 -18.76 -0.72
C ASP A 249 -0.94 -19.02 -1.26
N PHE A 250 -1.63 -17.97 -1.71
CA PHE A 250 -3.01 -18.04 -2.21
C PHE A 250 -3.10 -18.69 -3.59
N PHE A 251 -4.15 -19.48 -3.82
CA PHE A 251 -4.50 -20.01 -5.14
C PHE A 251 -5.95 -19.68 -5.52
N ASP A 252 -6.21 -19.56 -6.83
CA ASP A 252 -7.56 -19.33 -7.34
C ASP A 252 -8.56 -20.39 -6.82
N GLY A 253 -9.67 -19.91 -6.28
CA GLY A 253 -10.72 -20.70 -5.64
C GLY A 253 -10.50 -21.02 -4.16
N ASP A 254 -9.46 -20.49 -3.52
CA ASP A 254 -9.19 -20.68 -2.10
C ASP A 254 -10.21 -19.95 -1.21
N TYR A 255 -10.20 -20.30 0.08
CA TYR A 255 -11.00 -19.64 1.10
C TYR A 255 -10.28 -18.44 1.66
N VAL A 256 -11.01 -17.33 1.84
CA VAL A 256 -10.48 -16.07 2.37
C VAL A 256 -11.43 -15.55 3.45
N GLN A 257 -10.91 -14.78 4.41
CA GLN A 257 -11.74 -14.15 5.43
C GLN A 257 -12.66 -13.08 4.82
N GLN A 258 -13.79 -12.80 5.48
CA GLN A 258 -14.75 -11.80 4.99
C GLN A 258 -14.17 -10.38 4.96
N GLN A 259 -13.18 -10.10 5.80
CA GLN A 259 -12.43 -8.84 5.83
C GLN A 259 -10.95 -9.18 5.71
N SER A 260 -10.38 -8.92 4.54
CA SER A 260 -8.98 -9.21 4.22
C SER A 260 -8.34 -8.06 3.46
N GLU A 261 -7.03 -7.96 3.54
CA GLU A 261 -6.24 -7.05 2.70
C GLU A 261 -5.80 -7.79 1.42
N LEU A 262 -6.27 -7.30 0.28
CA LEU A 262 -5.81 -7.74 -1.03
C LEU A 262 -4.38 -7.26 -1.26
N VAL A 263 -3.51 -8.17 -1.71
CA VAL A 263 -2.15 -7.86 -2.17
C VAL A 263 -2.04 -8.26 -3.63
N VAL A 264 -1.67 -7.30 -4.49
CA VAL A 264 -1.42 -7.56 -5.92
C VAL A 264 0.03 -7.23 -6.22
N GLU A 265 0.78 -8.19 -6.74
CA GLU A 265 2.14 -8.00 -7.23
C GLU A 265 2.07 -7.72 -8.73
N LEU A 266 2.67 -6.60 -9.14
CA LEU A 266 2.77 -6.21 -10.55
C LEU A 266 4.24 -6.17 -10.96
N VAL A 267 4.56 -6.80 -12.08
CA VAL A 267 5.93 -6.89 -12.60
C VAL A 267 5.94 -6.56 -14.09
N ASP A 268 6.83 -5.65 -14.48
CA ASP A 268 7.04 -5.24 -15.87
C ASP A 268 8.46 -4.69 -16.06
N GLU A 269 9.14 -5.03 -17.15
CA GLU A 269 10.53 -4.60 -17.40
C GLU A 269 10.65 -3.08 -17.60
N ASN A 270 9.59 -2.43 -18.08
CA ASN A 270 9.51 -0.99 -18.28
C ASN A 270 8.77 -0.27 -17.15
N GLY A 271 8.31 -1.01 -16.14
CA GLY A 271 7.62 -0.50 -14.97
C GLY A 271 6.13 -0.23 -15.20
N ILE A 272 5.42 -0.06 -14.10
CA ILE A 272 3.97 0.16 -14.00
C ILE A 272 3.63 1.64 -14.12
N ASN A 273 2.61 1.96 -14.91
CA ASN A 273 2.10 3.30 -15.11
C ASN A 273 1.20 3.73 -13.95
N LEU A 274 1.61 4.80 -13.26
CA LEU A 274 0.92 5.34 -12.10
C LEU A 274 0.21 6.67 -12.38
N THR A 275 0.25 7.16 -13.63
CA THR A 275 -0.22 8.52 -13.98
C THR A 275 -1.67 8.75 -13.58
N GLY A 276 -2.49 7.69 -13.53
CA GLY A 276 -3.89 7.75 -13.11
C GLY A 276 -4.78 8.53 -14.10
N GLU A 277 -4.24 8.89 -15.26
CA GLU A 277 -4.99 9.51 -16.35
C GLU A 277 -6.12 8.60 -16.81
N VAL A 278 -7.17 9.19 -17.39
CA VAL A 278 -8.33 8.42 -17.83
C VAL A 278 -7.88 7.36 -18.84
N GLY A 279 -8.09 6.09 -18.50
CA GLY A 279 -7.66 4.95 -19.30
C GLY A 279 -6.32 4.33 -18.89
N HIS A 280 -5.57 4.88 -17.93
CA HIS A 280 -4.27 4.35 -17.46
C HIS A 280 -4.22 4.20 -15.92
N ARG A 281 -5.35 3.84 -15.32
CA ARG A 281 -5.45 3.56 -13.88
C ARG A 281 -5.25 2.07 -13.63
N ILE A 282 -4.80 1.75 -12.42
CA ILE A 282 -4.95 0.40 -11.89
C ILE A 282 -6.39 0.29 -11.39
N GLU A 283 -7.24 -0.48 -12.08
CA GLU A 283 -8.66 -0.63 -11.75
C GLU A 283 -8.90 -1.98 -11.06
N LEU A 284 -9.50 -1.94 -9.87
CA LEU A 284 -10.02 -3.12 -9.17
C LEU A 284 -11.53 -3.20 -9.36
N ILE A 285 -12.01 -4.36 -9.78
CA ILE A 285 -13.42 -4.69 -9.86
C ILE A 285 -13.71 -5.85 -8.90
N ILE A 286 -14.67 -5.66 -7.99
CA ILE A 286 -15.15 -6.67 -7.04
C ILE A 286 -16.57 -7.08 -7.44
N ASP A 287 -16.79 -8.38 -7.65
CA ASP A 287 -18.08 -8.99 -8.02
C ASP A 287 -18.77 -8.31 -9.22
N ASP A 288 -17.98 -7.86 -10.20
CA ASP A 288 -18.38 -7.10 -11.41
C ASP A 288 -19.18 -5.80 -11.15
N ASN A 289 -19.37 -5.40 -9.90
CA ASN A 289 -20.26 -4.29 -9.51
C ASN A 289 -19.52 -3.12 -8.85
N ILE A 290 -18.49 -3.40 -8.07
CA ILE A 290 -17.75 -2.36 -7.34
C ILE A 290 -16.45 -2.08 -8.09
N ARG A 291 -16.37 -0.90 -8.70
CA ARG A 291 -15.16 -0.41 -9.38
C ARG A 291 -14.40 0.56 -8.48
N LYS A 292 -13.09 0.38 -8.37
CA LYS A 292 -12.19 1.21 -7.57
C LYS A 292 -10.94 1.54 -8.36
N ASP A 293 -10.59 2.82 -8.41
CA ASP A 293 -9.25 3.24 -8.79
C ASP A 293 -8.33 2.97 -7.59
N VAL A 294 -7.40 2.04 -7.78
CA VAL A 294 -6.46 1.61 -6.75
C VAL A 294 -5.02 2.01 -7.06
N THR A 295 -4.81 2.89 -8.05
CA THR A 295 -3.48 3.34 -8.50
C THR A 295 -2.64 3.92 -7.34
N GLU A 296 -3.28 4.70 -6.46
CA GLU A 296 -2.63 5.32 -5.30
C GLU A 296 -2.13 4.32 -4.24
N PHE A 297 -2.53 3.04 -4.30
CA PHE A 297 -2.11 2.00 -3.35
C PHE A 297 -0.88 1.20 -3.83
N PHE A 298 -0.51 1.29 -5.11
CA PHE A 298 0.68 0.61 -5.64
C PHE A 298 1.97 1.30 -5.21
N VAL A 299 2.98 0.57 -4.75
CA VAL A 299 4.32 1.07 -4.43
C VAL A 299 5.36 0.11 -4.99
N TYR A 300 6.38 0.62 -5.68
CA TYR A 300 7.51 -0.21 -6.13
C TYR A 300 8.32 -0.78 -4.96
N ASP A 301 8.83 -1.99 -5.14
CA ASP A 301 9.68 -2.67 -4.17
C ASP A 301 10.99 -1.89 -3.93
N VAL A 302 11.68 -2.23 -2.84
CA VAL A 302 12.93 -1.55 -2.46
C VAL A 302 13.97 -1.64 -3.59
N ASN A 303 14.43 -0.49 -4.06
CA ASN A 303 15.39 -0.33 -5.17
C ASN A 303 14.89 -0.87 -6.53
N SER A 304 13.57 -1.05 -6.69
CA SER A 304 12.96 -1.55 -7.91
C SER A 304 12.22 -0.44 -8.64
N PHE A 305 12.20 -0.51 -9.97
CA PHE A 305 11.26 0.21 -10.83
C PHE A 305 10.51 -0.73 -11.78
N THR A 306 10.67 -2.04 -11.59
CA THR A 306 10.09 -3.09 -12.44
C THR A 306 9.14 -4.00 -11.68
N SER A 307 9.18 -4.00 -10.35
CA SER A 307 8.30 -4.80 -9.50
C SER A 307 7.77 -3.97 -8.33
N GLY A 308 6.54 -4.24 -7.94
CA GLY A 308 5.94 -3.59 -6.78
C GLY A 308 4.65 -4.23 -6.35
N LYS A 309 4.10 -3.70 -5.26
CA LYS A 309 2.92 -4.25 -4.62
C LYS A 309 1.86 -3.19 -4.41
N LEU A 310 0.63 -3.58 -4.68
CA LEU A 310 -0.57 -2.86 -4.33
C LEU A 310 -1.22 -3.55 -3.13
N ARG A 311 -1.56 -2.78 -2.10
CA ARG A 311 -2.28 -3.27 -0.91
C ARG A 311 -3.60 -2.53 -0.75
N TYR A 312 -4.70 -3.26 -0.70
CA TYR A 312 -6.03 -2.68 -0.63
C TYR A 312 -6.92 -3.43 0.36
N ALA A 313 -7.38 -2.73 1.41
CA ALA A 313 -8.33 -3.28 2.36
C ALA A 313 -9.70 -3.45 1.68
N LEU A 314 -10.13 -4.71 1.52
CA LEU A 314 -11.43 -5.02 0.92
C LEU A 314 -12.57 -4.63 1.88
N PRO A 315 -13.75 -4.23 1.34
CA PRO A 315 -14.94 -4.13 2.17
C PRO A 315 -15.28 -5.49 2.77
N THR A 316 -16.03 -5.52 3.88
CA THR A 316 -16.53 -6.79 4.42
C THR A 316 -17.44 -7.47 3.40
N LEU A 317 -17.01 -8.64 2.92
CA LEU A 317 -17.74 -9.43 1.92
C LEU A 317 -18.71 -10.40 2.61
N SER A 318 -19.88 -10.60 2.00
CA SER A 318 -20.84 -11.63 2.42
C SER A 318 -20.24 -13.04 2.31
N ASN A 319 -20.86 -14.08 2.86
CA ASN A 319 -20.44 -15.46 2.57
C ASN A 319 -20.80 -15.84 1.14
N GLY A 320 -19.89 -16.53 0.45
CA GLY A 320 -20.11 -17.05 -0.89
C GLY A 320 -18.88 -16.95 -1.77
N THR A 321 -19.04 -17.24 -3.06
CA THR A 321 -17.99 -17.06 -4.05
C THR A 321 -17.97 -15.60 -4.52
N HIS A 322 -16.78 -15.02 -4.54
CA HIS A 322 -16.50 -13.66 -4.98
C HIS A 322 -15.48 -13.67 -6.11
N SER A 323 -15.46 -12.59 -6.89
CA SER A 323 -14.46 -12.38 -7.95
C SER A 323 -13.73 -11.06 -7.77
N LEU A 324 -12.42 -11.06 -8.02
CA LEU A 324 -11.59 -9.86 -8.15
C LEU A 324 -11.01 -9.82 -9.55
N LYS A 325 -11.06 -8.66 -10.18
CA LYS A 325 -10.43 -8.40 -11.46
C LYS A 325 -9.58 -7.14 -11.34
N ILE A 326 -8.33 -7.26 -11.74
CA ILE A 326 -7.37 -6.15 -11.77
C ILE A 326 -6.96 -5.93 -13.21
N SER A 327 -7.00 -4.67 -13.65
CA SER A 327 -6.36 -4.23 -14.87
C SER A 327 -5.27 -3.21 -14.56
N ALA A 328 -4.16 -3.29 -15.29
CA ALA A 328 -2.99 -2.45 -15.11
C ALA A 328 -2.32 -2.18 -16.46
N TRP A 329 -1.50 -1.12 -16.48
CA TRP A 329 -0.77 -0.67 -17.66
C TRP A 329 0.69 -0.50 -17.30
N ASP A 330 1.58 -0.84 -18.23
CA ASP A 330 2.99 -0.48 -18.13
C ASP A 330 3.24 0.98 -18.55
N ASN A 331 4.48 1.45 -18.39
CA ASN A 331 4.89 2.78 -18.80
C ASN A 331 4.92 3.01 -20.32
N LEU A 332 4.81 1.97 -21.15
CA LEU A 332 4.75 2.04 -22.61
C LEU A 332 3.32 2.02 -23.16
N ASN A 333 2.33 1.83 -22.27
CA ASN A 333 0.90 1.70 -22.50
C ASN A 333 0.44 0.33 -23.01
N ASN A 334 1.17 -0.74 -22.68
CA ASN A 334 0.71 -2.11 -22.81
C ASN A 334 -0.24 -2.47 -21.66
N TYR A 335 -1.30 -3.21 -21.97
CA TYR A 335 -2.41 -3.51 -21.06
C TYR A 335 -2.39 -4.97 -20.63
N SER A 336 -2.63 -5.20 -19.34
CA SER A 336 -2.92 -6.51 -18.79
C SER A 336 -4.17 -6.50 -17.92
N GLU A 337 -4.91 -7.60 -17.93
CA GLU A 337 -6.02 -7.87 -17.02
C GLU A 337 -5.90 -9.28 -16.50
N SER A 338 -6.16 -9.46 -15.21
CA SER A 338 -6.25 -10.77 -14.59
C SER A 338 -7.43 -10.82 -13.63
N GLN A 339 -8.02 -12.01 -13.50
CA GLN A 339 -9.18 -12.26 -12.66
C GLN A 339 -8.94 -13.53 -11.84
N LEU A 340 -9.39 -13.51 -10.59
CA LEU A 340 -9.48 -14.68 -9.73
C LEU A 340 -10.86 -14.79 -9.11
N SER A 341 -11.17 -15.99 -8.62
CA SER A 341 -12.31 -16.26 -7.76
C SER A 341 -11.83 -16.74 -6.39
N PHE A 342 -12.61 -16.50 -5.36
CA PHE A 342 -12.31 -16.99 -4.01
C PHE A 342 -13.62 -17.15 -3.25
N THR A 343 -13.61 -17.93 -2.17
CA THR A 343 -14.81 -18.17 -1.37
C THR A 343 -14.63 -17.59 0.02
N THR A 344 -15.55 -16.73 0.42
CA THR A 344 -15.67 -16.28 1.80
C THR A 344 -16.62 -17.20 2.54
N ALA A 345 -16.21 -17.63 3.72
CA ALA A 345 -17.07 -18.35 4.65
C ALA A 345 -17.12 -17.58 5.97
N SER A 346 -18.25 -17.68 6.66
CA SER A 346 -18.36 -17.14 8.02
C SER A 346 -17.28 -17.80 8.86
N ALA A 347 -16.58 -16.99 9.65
CA ALA A 347 -15.62 -17.45 10.63
C ALA A 347 -16.19 -18.57 11.53
N SER A 348 -17.51 -18.73 11.67
CA SER A 348 -18.12 -19.79 12.48
C SER A 348 -17.97 -21.24 11.96
N ASN A 349 -17.59 -21.44 10.70
CA ASN A 349 -17.55 -22.77 10.08
C ASN A 349 -16.11 -23.23 9.84
N LEU A 350 -15.60 -24.06 10.75
CA LEU A 350 -14.40 -24.85 10.54
C LEU A 350 -14.60 -25.69 9.27
N MET A 351 -13.66 -25.65 8.32
CA MET A 351 -13.69 -26.48 7.11
C MET A 351 -12.33 -27.14 6.85
N LEU A 352 -12.38 -28.40 6.39
CA LEU A 352 -11.25 -29.20 5.94
C LEU A 352 -11.66 -29.84 4.62
N ASP A 353 -11.07 -29.38 3.52
CA ASP A 353 -11.42 -29.81 2.17
C ASP A 353 -10.18 -30.03 1.30
N ARG A 354 -10.37 -30.61 0.12
CA ARG A 354 -9.29 -30.89 -0.87
C ARG A 354 -8.10 -31.66 -0.28
N VAL A 355 -8.36 -32.58 0.64
CA VAL A 355 -7.35 -33.43 1.25
C VAL A 355 -6.85 -34.44 0.22
N ILE A 356 -5.61 -34.28 -0.22
CA ILE A 356 -4.93 -35.19 -1.15
C ILE A 356 -3.48 -35.40 -0.72
N ASN A 357 -2.80 -36.35 -1.35
CA ASN A 357 -1.35 -36.46 -1.28
C ASN A 357 -0.77 -36.53 -2.70
N TYR A 358 0.35 -35.86 -2.93
CA TYR A 358 1.04 -35.86 -4.22
C TYR A 358 2.57 -35.91 -4.03
N PRO A 359 3.30 -36.76 -4.79
CA PRO A 359 2.78 -37.77 -5.72
C PRO A 359 2.00 -38.89 -5.03
N ASN A 360 1.08 -39.53 -5.77
CA ASN A 360 0.35 -40.72 -5.35
C ASN A 360 0.00 -41.58 -6.59
N PRO A 361 0.55 -42.80 -6.77
CA PRO A 361 1.51 -43.47 -5.89
C PRO A 361 2.87 -42.73 -5.79
N PHE A 362 3.65 -43.00 -4.73
CA PHE A 362 5.00 -42.45 -4.57
C PHE A 362 6.05 -43.51 -4.25
N SER A 363 7.32 -43.23 -4.55
CA SER A 363 8.47 -44.08 -4.25
C SER A 363 9.22 -43.62 -3.00
N ASP A 364 9.62 -42.36 -2.96
CA ASP A 364 10.51 -41.84 -1.92
C ASP A 364 9.74 -41.01 -0.90
N GLU A 365 9.11 -39.93 -1.36
CA GLU A 365 8.35 -39.00 -0.54
C GLU A 365 6.99 -38.62 -1.16
N THR A 366 6.09 -38.15 -0.32
CA THR A 366 4.80 -37.56 -0.72
C THR A 366 4.52 -36.33 0.13
N THR A 367 3.72 -35.40 -0.40
CA THR A 367 3.24 -34.25 0.36
C THR A 367 1.73 -34.34 0.51
N PHE A 368 1.25 -34.33 1.75
CA PHE A 368 -0.16 -34.17 2.07
C PHE A 368 -0.54 -32.70 1.89
N THR A 369 -1.59 -32.44 1.12
CA THR A 369 -2.12 -31.08 0.92
C THR A 369 -3.59 -31.03 1.26
N PHE A 370 -4.03 -29.90 1.81
CA PHE A 370 -5.42 -29.68 2.21
C PHE A 370 -5.74 -28.19 2.30
N GLN A 371 -7.01 -27.85 2.13
CA GLN A 371 -7.57 -26.54 2.41
C GLN A 371 -8.17 -26.54 3.83
N TYR A 372 -7.79 -25.55 4.63
CA TYR A 372 -8.27 -25.39 6.00
C TYR A 372 -8.86 -24.00 6.19
N GLN A 373 -9.97 -23.89 6.91
CA GLN A 373 -10.55 -22.61 7.29
C GLN A 373 -10.95 -22.68 8.77
N SER A 374 -10.52 -21.71 9.57
CA SER A 374 -10.92 -21.56 10.98
C SER A 374 -11.11 -20.08 11.33
N PRO A 375 -12.03 -19.76 12.26
CA PRO A 375 -12.14 -18.40 12.83
C PRO A 375 -10.83 -17.91 13.45
N ASN A 376 -10.04 -18.82 14.02
CA ASN A 376 -8.78 -18.49 14.70
C ASN A 376 -7.62 -18.32 13.71
N GLY A 377 -7.82 -18.63 12.43
CA GLY A 377 -6.80 -18.57 11.36
C GLY A 377 -5.67 -19.60 11.48
N ILE A 378 -5.50 -20.23 12.64
CA ILE A 378 -4.44 -21.19 12.96
C ILE A 378 -5.05 -22.40 13.70
N GLY A 379 -4.54 -23.60 13.44
CA GLY A 379 -4.87 -24.83 14.16
C GLY A 379 -3.70 -25.81 14.21
N GLU A 380 -3.87 -26.94 14.91
CA GLU A 380 -2.93 -28.06 14.94
C GLU A 380 -3.34 -29.11 13.90
N ALA A 381 -2.50 -29.33 12.89
CA ALA A 381 -2.66 -30.40 11.92
C ALA A 381 -1.97 -31.68 12.42
N THR A 382 -2.65 -32.80 12.38
CA THR A 382 -2.07 -34.12 12.64
C THR A 382 -2.39 -35.07 11.48
N ILE A 383 -1.35 -35.55 10.80
CA ILE A 383 -1.44 -36.60 9.78
C ILE A 383 -1.15 -37.94 10.45
N LYS A 384 -2.09 -38.88 10.38
CA LYS A 384 -1.93 -40.24 10.90
C LYS A 384 -2.00 -41.24 9.75
N ILE A 385 -0.95 -42.03 9.57
CA ILE A 385 -0.85 -43.00 8.47
C ILE A 385 -1.03 -44.41 9.03
N TYR A 386 -1.89 -45.20 8.40
CA TYR A 386 -2.30 -46.54 8.86
C TYR A 386 -2.18 -47.58 7.76
N THR A 387 -1.91 -48.83 8.16
CA THR A 387 -2.15 -49.98 7.29
C THR A 387 -3.65 -50.16 7.02
N VAL A 388 -4.01 -50.94 6.00
CA VAL A 388 -5.42 -51.34 5.74
C VAL A 388 -6.06 -52.11 6.90
N TYR A 389 -5.26 -52.67 7.81
CA TYR A 389 -5.73 -53.33 9.03
C TYR A 389 -5.83 -52.39 10.24
N GLY A 390 -5.58 -51.09 10.06
CA GLY A 390 -5.71 -50.07 11.11
C GLY A 390 -4.51 -49.94 12.04
N ARG A 391 -3.36 -50.56 11.74
CA ARG A 391 -2.12 -50.35 12.50
C ARG A 391 -1.55 -48.98 12.15
N LEU A 392 -1.33 -48.12 13.14
CA LEU A 392 -0.65 -46.83 12.99
C LEU A 392 0.82 -47.06 12.61
N ILE A 393 1.25 -46.37 11.55
CA ILE A 393 2.60 -46.43 10.98
C ILE A 393 3.40 -45.19 11.35
N ARG A 394 2.77 -44.02 11.27
CA ARG A 394 3.41 -42.73 11.50
C ARG A 394 2.39 -41.68 11.94
N GLU A 395 2.79 -40.81 12.86
CA GLU A 395 2.08 -39.57 13.18
C GLU A 395 2.98 -38.36 12.85
N ILE A 396 2.43 -37.37 12.15
CA ILE A 396 3.13 -36.12 11.80
C ILE A 396 2.26 -34.97 12.31
N ARG A 397 2.85 -34.06 13.07
CA ARG A 397 2.17 -32.87 13.58
C ARG A 397 2.78 -31.61 12.97
N ASP A 398 1.93 -30.69 12.57
CA ASP A 398 2.32 -29.40 12.03
C ASP A 398 1.27 -28.34 12.38
N THR A 399 1.54 -27.09 12.04
CA THR A 399 0.58 -25.99 12.15
C THR A 399 -0.29 -25.94 10.89
N ALA A 400 -1.61 -25.99 11.04
CA ALA A 400 -2.55 -25.64 9.99
C ALA A 400 -2.77 -24.12 9.98
N ARG A 401 -2.63 -23.48 8.83
CA ARG A 401 -3.03 -22.07 8.63
C ARG A 401 -4.25 -22.02 7.72
N ALA A 402 -5.12 -21.03 7.92
CA ALA A 402 -6.24 -20.83 7.01
C ALA A 402 -5.72 -20.70 5.57
N GLY A 403 -6.41 -21.33 4.62
CA GLY A 403 -5.97 -21.50 3.24
C GLY A 403 -5.24 -22.84 2.98
N PHE A 404 -4.36 -22.81 1.98
CA PHE A 404 -3.65 -23.99 1.49
C PHE A 404 -2.54 -24.45 2.46
N ASN A 405 -2.50 -25.74 2.77
CA ASN A 405 -1.50 -26.35 3.63
C ASN A 405 -0.76 -27.49 2.92
N LYS A 406 0.50 -27.69 3.29
CA LYS A 406 1.37 -28.77 2.80
C LYS A 406 2.19 -29.38 3.93
N ILE A 407 2.16 -30.71 4.06
CA ILE A 407 2.93 -31.46 5.07
C ILE A 407 3.64 -32.62 4.38
N ALA A 408 4.97 -32.62 4.38
CA ALA A 408 5.77 -33.64 3.71
C ALA A 408 5.91 -34.92 4.55
N TRP A 409 6.06 -36.06 3.87
CA TRP A 409 6.40 -37.35 4.46
C TRP A 409 7.41 -38.09 3.59
N ASP A 410 8.46 -38.59 4.24
CA ASP A 410 9.60 -39.31 3.64
C ASP A 410 9.35 -40.83 3.46
N GLY A 411 8.10 -41.27 3.67
CA GLY A 411 7.72 -42.67 3.48
C GLY A 411 8.28 -43.64 4.53
N ARG A 412 8.73 -43.13 5.69
CA ARG A 412 9.23 -43.93 6.84
C ARG A 412 8.22 -44.05 7.96
N ASP A 413 8.33 -45.11 8.76
CA ASP A 413 7.52 -45.31 9.98
C ASP A 413 8.11 -44.54 11.19
N GLU A 414 7.55 -44.76 12.39
CA GLU A 414 8.06 -44.18 13.65
C GLU A 414 9.49 -44.62 14.00
N ASP A 415 9.89 -45.84 13.63
CA ASP A 415 11.22 -46.39 13.91
C ASP A 415 12.28 -45.94 12.89
N GLY A 416 11.85 -45.23 11.84
CA GLY A 416 12.70 -44.73 10.76
C GLY A 416 12.91 -45.72 9.62
N ASP A 417 12.20 -46.84 9.62
CA ASP A 417 12.26 -47.86 8.58
C ASP A 417 11.38 -47.51 7.39
N LEU A 418 11.80 -47.95 6.20
CA LEU A 418 11.00 -47.76 4.98
C LEU A 418 9.76 -48.64 5.02
N VAL A 419 8.61 -48.01 4.78
CA VAL A 419 7.31 -48.70 4.73
C VAL A 419 7.22 -49.66 3.53
N ALA A 420 6.54 -50.80 3.61
CA ALA A 420 6.47 -51.72 2.47
C ALA A 420 5.62 -51.17 1.30
N ASN A 421 5.86 -51.62 0.06
CA ASN A 421 4.97 -51.34 -1.07
C ASN A 421 3.53 -51.80 -0.77
N GLY A 422 2.54 -50.97 -1.10
CA GLY A 422 1.15 -51.29 -0.82
C GLY A 422 0.24 -50.08 -0.72
N VAL A 423 -1.03 -50.33 -0.39
CA VAL A 423 -2.04 -49.30 -0.14
C VAL A 423 -2.15 -49.06 1.36
N TYR A 424 -2.20 -47.79 1.74
CA TYR A 424 -2.35 -47.32 3.12
C TYR A 424 -3.51 -46.35 3.22
N LEU A 425 -4.01 -46.15 4.42
CA LEU A 425 -4.98 -45.10 4.75
C LEU A 425 -4.25 -44.00 5.48
N TYR A 426 -4.58 -42.74 5.19
CA TYR A 426 -4.13 -41.64 6.04
C TYR A 426 -5.33 -40.82 6.49
N LYS A 427 -5.20 -40.24 7.68
CA LYS A 427 -6.20 -39.39 8.31
C LYS A 427 -5.56 -38.04 8.59
N VAL A 428 -6.13 -37.00 8.01
CA VAL A 428 -5.79 -35.62 8.35
C VAL A 428 -6.76 -35.16 9.41
N VAL A 429 -6.24 -34.73 10.54
CA VAL A 429 -6.99 -34.15 11.66
C VAL A 429 -6.54 -32.71 11.81
N VAL A 430 -7.47 -31.77 11.88
CA VAL A 430 -7.15 -30.38 12.19
C VAL A 430 -7.99 -29.95 13.38
N ASP A 431 -7.34 -29.41 14.41
CA ASP A 431 -7.95 -28.91 15.63
C ASP A 431 -7.66 -27.42 15.79
N ASP A 432 -8.68 -26.59 15.95
CA ASP A 432 -8.54 -25.14 16.14
C ASP A 432 -8.65 -24.69 17.60
N GLY A 433 -8.72 -25.64 18.53
CA GLY A 433 -8.92 -25.43 19.96
C GLY A 433 -10.40 -25.43 20.38
N GLU A 434 -11.34 -25.28 19.45
CA GLU A 434 -12.78 -25.36 19.71
C GLU A 434 -13.43 -26.59 19.04
N LYS A 435 -12.99 -26.90 17.82
CA LYS A 435 -13.53 -27.97 17.00
C LYS A 435 -12.40 -28.75 16.33
N THR A 436 -12.64 -30.04 16.17
CA THR A 436 -11.76 -30.94 15.43
C THR A 436 -12.45 -31.39 14.15
N LEU A 437 -11.78 -31.27 13.01
CA LEU A 437 -12.20 -31.87 11.74
C LEU A 437 -11.28 -33.02 11.37
N GLU A 438 -11.83 -33.97 10.64
CA GLU A 438 -11.06 -35.08 10.11
C GLU A 438 -11.50 -35.49 8.70
N LYS A 439 -10.52 -35.90 7.89
CA LYS A 439 -10.73 -36.52 6.59
C LYS A 439 -9.83 -37.74 6.47
N ILE A 440 -10.36 -38.82 5.90
CA ILE A 440 -9.62 -40.06 5.64
C ILE A 440 -9.54 -40.26 4.14
N GLU A 441 -8.33 -40.54 3.67
CA GLU A 441 -8.04 -40.78 2.26
C GLU A 441 -7.06 -41.96 2.10
N LYS A 442 -6.80 -42.34 0.85
CA LYS A 442 -5.93 -43.48 0.50
C LYS A 442 -4.64 -43.00 -0.16
N LEU A 443 -3.54 -43.67 0.16
CA LEU A 443 -2.27 -43.49 -0.53
C LEU A 443 -1.68 -44.84 -0.96
N ALA A 444 -0.83 -44.83 -1.97
CA ALA A 444 -0.12 -46.00 -2.47
C ALA A 444 1.39 -45.76 -2.52
N ILE A 445 2.16 -46.76 -2.10
CA ILE A 445 3.62 -46.77 -2.12
C ILE A 445 4.10 -47.77 -3.17
N THR A 446 4.94 -47.32 -4.09
CA THR A 446 5.55 -48.11 -5.17
C THR A 446 7.04 -47.80 -5.28
N ARG A 447 7.87 -48.65 -4.69
CA ARG A 447 9.34 -48.61 -4.71
C ARG A 447 9.93 -49.66 -5.63
#